data_AF-A0A0R0HFA1-F1
#
_entry.id   AF-A0A0R0HFA1-F1
#
_cell.length_a   1.000
_cell.length_b   1.000
_cell.length_c   1.000
_cell.angle_alpha   90.00
_cell.angle_beta   90.00
_cell.angle_gamma   90.00
#
_symmetry.space_group_name_H-M   'P 1'
#
loop_
_entity.id
_entity.type
_entity.pdbx_description
1 polymer ?
#
loop_
_entity_poly.entity_id
_entity_poly.type
_entity_poly.pdbx_seq_one_letter_code
_entity_poly.pdbx_strand_id
1 'polypeptide(L)'
;MGSKDSCRTELRIAIRQLSDRCLYSASKWAAEQLVGIEEDPAKFTPSNTRFQRGSSRICRKSRTHETAAVITPVVGVLYDATPVNVMEKDELVDGDFYLWQSPISVAVSIRQLLMFFVRTNRKEISVLALLCSLSGQYSGFILCSLLWIECGFSFVGFCVFVAGEKQKEEETIELGGPLGKSDAINHELVSLERELSTIRKNGKVDPFCLYLYGLVLKQKGNENLACTVLVESVNYYPWNWNAWTKLQSLCKKVDILNSLNLNSHWMKDFFLASVYQELRMHNDSLSKYEYLLGTFGYSNYLQAQIAKVQYSLREFAAAD
;
A
#
# COMPACT_ATOMS: atom_id res chain seq x y z
N MET A 1 23.47 11.57 2.96
CA MET A 1 22.46 10.56 3.37
C MET A 1 22.26 10.67 4.88
N GLY A 2 21.05 10.49 5.40
CA GLY A 2 20.84 10.38 6.85
C GLY A 2 21.54 9.14 7.43
N SER A 3 21.72 9.06 8.75
CA SER A 3 22.25 7.85 9.37
C SER A 3 21.29 6.66 9.12
N LYS A 4 21.83 5.42 9.09
CA LYS A 4 21.03 4.19 8.96
C LYS A 4 19.87 4.16 9.98
N ASP A 5 20.11 4.66 11.20
CA ASP A 5 19.10 4.74 12.26
C ASP A 5 18.01 5.80 12.02
N SER A 6 18.35 6.95 11.41
CA SER A 6 17.36 7.96 11.01
C SER A 6 16.43 7.39 9.95
N CYS A 7 16.99 6.81 8.89
CA CYS A 7 16.23 6.18 7.81
C CYS A 7 15.30 5.08 8.36
N ARG A 8 15.78 4.25 9.29
CA ARG A 8 15.00 3.20 9.95
C ARG A 8 13.81 3.77 10.72
N THR A 9 14.01 4.85 11.47
CA THR A 9 12.96 5.49 12.27
C THR A 9 11.91 6.13 11.37
N GLU A 10 12.35 6.89 10.37
CA GLU A 10 11.50 7.53 9.37
C GLU A 10 10.63 6.50 8.62
N LEU A 11 11.21 5.40 8.16
CA LEU A 11 10.48 4.35 7.45
C LEU A 11 9.42 3.69 8.33
N ARG A 12 9.68 3.43 9.62
CA ARG A 12 8.68 2.88 10.54
C ARG A 12 7.48 3.80 10.73
N ILE A 13 7.72 5.12 10.80
CA ILE A 13 6.65 6.13 10.87
C ILE A 13 5.87 6.14 9.56
N ALA A 14 6.56 6.19 8.43
CA ALA A 14 5.96 6.27 7.11
C ALA A 14 5.08 5.05 6.79
N ILE A 15 5.51 3.83 7.15
CA ILE A 15 4.74 2.59 6.96
C ILE A 15 3.37 2.70 7.65
N ARG A 16 3.31 3.23 8.88
CA ARG A 16 2.05 3.44 9.59
C ARG A 16 1.18 4.46 8.87
N GLN A 17 1.73 5.65 8.60
CA GLN A 17 1.00 6.75 7.95
C GLN A 17 0.45 6.40 6.56
N LEU A 18 1.19 5.61 5.78
CA LEU A 18 0.77 5.09 4.47
C LEU A 18 -0.30 4.00 4.60
N SER A 19 -0.15 3.10 5.57
CA SER A 19 -1.12 2.03 5.83
C SER A 19 -2.44 2.57 6.33
N ASP A 20 -2.44 3.60 7.16
CA ASP A 20 -3.65 4.27 7.66
C ASP A 20 -4.44 4.93 6.51
N ARG A 21 -3.75 5.31 5.41
CA ARG A 21 -4.33 5.96 4.22
C ARG A 21 -4.59 5.04 3.04
N CYS A 22 -4.53 3.71 3.22
CA CYS A 22 -4.78 2.71 2.17
C CYS A 22 -3.71 2.70 1.05
N LEU A 23 -2.57 3.37 1.24
CA LEU A 23 -1.47 3.37 0.28
C LEU A 23 -0.59 2.14 0.48
N TYR A 24 -1.19 0.96 0.35
CA TYR A 24 -0.55 -0.31 0.70
C TYR A 24 0.67 -0.64 -0.16
N SER A 25 0.69 -0.26 -1.44
CA SER A 25 1.86 -0.47 -2.30
C SER A 25 3.07 0.37 -1.85
N ALA A 26 2.85 1.63 -1.48
CA ALA A 26 3.89 2.50 -0.94
C ALA A 26 4.34 2.02 0.44
N SER A 27 3.39 1.60 1.30
CA SER A 27 3.68 1.02 2.62
C SER A 27 4.53 -0.25 2.49
N LYS A 28 4.16 -1.15 1.58
CA LYS A 28 4.92 -2.37 1.28
C LYS A 28 6.34 -2.04 0.82
N TRP A 29 6.47 -1.12 -0.13
CA TRP A 29 7.79 -0.69 -0.62
C TRP A 29 8.66 -0.11 0.51
N ALA A 30 8.07 0.72 1.38
CA ALA A 30 8.77 1.27 2.55
C ALA A 30 9.19 0.17 3.54
N ALA A 31 8.34 -0.84 3.76
CA ALA A 31 8.68 -2.00 4.58
C ALA A 31 9.81 -2.84 3.98
N GLU A 32 9.84 -3.02 2.65
CA GLU A 32 10.94 -3.69 1.96
C GLU A 32 12.27 -2.94 2.14
N GLN A 33 12.27 -1.60 2.05
CA GLN A 33 13.48 -0.81 2.32
C GLN A 33 13.91 -0.89 3.79
N LEU A 34 12.96 -0.92 4.73
CA LEU A 34 13.24 -1.04 6.15
C LEU A 34 13.98 -2.34 6.48
N VAL A 35 13.53 -3.45 5.90
CA VAL A 35 14.20 -4.76 6.01
C VAL A 35 15.58 -4.75 5.33
N GLY A 36 15.75 -3.91 4.31
CA GLY A 36 17.01 -3.76 3.59
C GLY A 36 18.12 -3.04 4.35
N ILE A 37 17.82 -2.36 5.47
CA ILE A 37 18.84 -1.66 6.28
C ILE A 37 19.55 -2.66 7.18
N GLU A 38 20.85 -2.85 6.96
CA GLU A 38 21.72 -3.69 7.79
C GLU A 38 21.52 -3.44 9.28
N GLU A 39 21.19 -4.51 10.00
CA GLU A 39 21.12 -4.51 11.45
C GLU A 39 22.50 -4.85 12.01
N ASP A 40 22.93 -4.10 13.01
CA ASP A 40 24.17 -4.40 13.72
C ASP A 40 24.05 -5.79 14.36
N PRO A 41 24.86 -6.79 13.95
CA PRO A 41 24.77 -8.14 14.50
C PRO A 41 24.99 -8.16 16.01
N ALA A 42 25.65 -7.15 16.59
CA ALA A 42 25.84 -7.04 18.04
C ALA A 42 24.56 -6.71 18.83
N LYS A 43 23.50 -6.24 18.17
CA LYS A 43 22.19 -5.95 18.81
C LYS A 43 21.24 -7.14 18.79
N PHE A 44 21.62 -8.26 18.16
CA PHE A 44 20.87 -9.52 18.26
C PHE A 44 21.17 -10.21 19.59
N THR A 45 20.35 -9.94 20.61
CA THR A 45 20.06 -11.00 21.57
C THR A 45 19.22 -12.06 20.84
N PRO A 46 19.63 -13.34 20.80
CA PRO A 46 18.81 -14.41 20.23
C PRO A 46 17.65 -14.70 21.20
N SER A 47 16.70 -13.79 21.31
CA SER A 47 15.45 -13.96 22.05
C SER A 47 14.42 -14.57 21.12
N ASN A 48 14.32 -15.90 21.17
CA ASN A 48 13.13 -16.71 20.83
C ASN A 48 12.34 -16.31 19.57
N THR A 49 12.91 -16.54 18.40
CA THR A 49 12.13 -17.06 17.28
C THR A 49 12.78 -18.32 16.75
N ARG A 50 12.65 -19.40 17.54
CA ARG A 50 12.61 -20.76 17.01
C ARG A 50 11.29 -20.94 16.25
N PHE A 51 11.11 -20.20 15.16
CA PHE A 51 10.18 -20.64 14.13
C PHE A 51 10.94 -21.63 13.27
N GLN A 52 10.60 -22.90 13.47
CA GLN A 52 11.01 -23.99 12.61
C GLN A 52 10.71 -23.61 11.15
N ARG A 53 11.78 -23.31 10.40
CA ARG A 53 11.82 -23.40 8.95
C ARG A 53 11.55 -24.87 8.60
N GLY A 54 10.26 -25.23 8.53
CA GLY A 54 9.77 -26.59 8.39
C GLY A 54 8.24 -26.72 8.44
N SER A 55 7.53 -25.74 8.99
CA SER A 55 6.08 -25.82 9.18
C SER A 55 5.29 -25.03 8.14
N SER A 56 5.30 -25.51 6.90
CA SER A 56 4.31 -25.12 5.87
C SER A 56 3.78 -26.38 5.17
N ARG A 57 3.11 -27.25 5.91
CA ARG A 57 2.13 -28.21 5.34
C ARG A 57 0.74 -27.73 5.70
N ILE A 58 0.16 -26.88 4.84
CA ILE A 58 -1.28 -26.62 4.86
C ILE A 58 -1.95 -27.88 4.31
N CYS A 59 -2.40 -28.73 5.22
CA CYS A 59 -3.22 -29.89 4.90
C CYS A 59 -4.63 -29.38 4.56
N ARG A 60 -4.95 -29.29 3.26
CA ARG A 60 -6.34 -29.09 2.81
C ARG A 60 -7.14 -30.34 3.18
N LYS A 61 -7.98 -30.22 4.20
CA LYS A 61 -9.04 -31.18 4.52
C LYS A 61 -10.17 -30.96 3.52
N SER A 62 -10.19 -31.70 2.41
CA SER A 62 -11.39 -31.82 1.58
C SER A 62 -12.25 -32.95 2.12
N ARG A 63 -13.34 -32.58 2.80
CA ARG A 63 -14.51 -33.45 2.97
C ARG A 63 -15.22 -33.47 1.62
N THR A 64 -15.26 -34.64 0.99
CA THR A 64 -16.26 -34.94 -0.04
C THR A 64 -16.75 -36.36 0.21
N HIS A 65 -18.06 -36.44 0.34
CA HIS A 65 -18.85 -37.64 0.49
C HIS A 65 -18.72 -38.55 -0.73
N GLU A 66 -19.02 -39.84 -0.48
CA GLU A 66 -19.69 -40.76 -1.41
C GLU A 66 -18.87 -41.56 -2.45
N THR A 67 -18.74 -42.85 -2.11
CA THR A 67 -19.23 -44.01 -2.90
C THR A 67 -18.16 -44.96 -3.45
N ALA A 68 -18.23 -46.20 -2.95
CA ALA A 68 -17.80 -47.48 -3.55
C ALA A 68 -16.29 -47.70 -3.77
N ALA A 69 -15.68 -48.86 -3.55
CA ALA A 69 -16.04 -50.13 -2.93
C ALA A 69 -14.74 -50.97 -2.89
N VAL A 70 -14.70 -51.98 -2.00
CA VAL A 70 -14.12 -53.34 -2.26
C VAL A 70 -12.61 -53.57 -1.91
N ILE A 71 -12.41 -54.59 -1.03
CA ILE A 71 -11.21 -55.46 -0.74
C ILE A 71 -10.20 -54.95 0.32
N THR A 72 -10.47 -55.09 1.63
CA THR A 72 -10.21 -56.21 2.61
C THR A 72 -8.88 -56.14 3.41
N PRO A 73 -8.87 -56.57 4.70
CA PRO A 73 -7.94 -56.09 5.75
C PRO A 73 -7.08 -57.18 6.43
N VAL A 74 -6.08 -56.78 7.24
CA VAL A 74 -5.33 -57.63 8.20
C VAL A 74 -5.02 -56.81 9.47
N VAL A 75 -5.77 -56.99 10.56
CA VAL A 75 -5.45 -57.70 11.84
C VAL A 75 -4.46 -56.97 12.77
N GLY A 76 -4.92 -56.63 13.99
CA GLY A 76 -4.05 -56.51 15.17
C GLY A 76 -4.49 -55.61 16.34
N VAL A 77 -5.33 -56.15 17.25
CA VAL A 77 -5.36 -55.95 18.74
C VAL A 77 -5.73 -54.53 19.29
N LEU A 78 -6.94 -54.24 19.84
CA LEU A 78 -7.60 -54.59 21.15
C LEU A 78 -6.88 -53.93 22.37
N TYR A 79 -7.46 -53.26 23.39
CA TYR A 79 -8.62 -53.53 24.27
C TYR A 79 -9.17 -52.25 24.97
N ASP A 80 -10.48 -52.29 25.26
CA ASP A 80 -11.23 -51.82 26.45
C ASP A 80 -11.03 -50.43 27.09
N ALA A 81 -12.11 -49.62 27.11
CA ALA A 81 -13.10 -49.65 28.21
C ALA A 81 -14.23 -48.61 27.96
N THR A 82 -15.41 -48.97 28.45
CA THR A 82 -16.75 -48.40 28.26
C THR A 82 -17.00 -46.98 28.84
N PRO A 83 -17.96 -46.20 28.28
CA PRO A 83 -18.43 -44.94 28.86
C PRO A 83 -19.63 -45.16 29.80
N VAL A 84 -19.93 -44.20 30.69
CA VAL A 84 -21.30 -43.79 31.11
C VAL A 84 -21.23 -42.77 32.28
N ASN A 85 -21.93 -41.65 32.06
CA ASN A 85 -22.68 -40.81 33.00
C ASN A 85 -22.04 -39.78 33.95
N VAL A 86 -22.67 -38.59 33.83
CA VAL A 86 -23.23 -37.74 34.90
C VAL A 86 -22.33 -36.61 35.42
N MET A 87 -22.73 -35.41 34.95
CA MET A 87 -22.79 -34.13 35.66
C MET A 87 -21.70 -33.84 36.70
N GLU A 88 -20.76 -32.98 36.32
CA GLU A 88 -20.18 -32.01 37.25
C GLU A 88 -20.07 -30.65 36.55
N LYS A 89 -20.59 -29.62 37.22
CA LYS A 89 -20.45 -28.22 36.85
C LYS A 89 -19.05 -27.80 37.24
N ASP A 90 -18.23 -27.40 36.27
CA ASP A 90 -17.07 -26.57 36.54
C ASP A 90 -17.11 -25.32 35.67
N GLU A 91 -17.05 -24.19 36.34
CA GLU A 91 -16.83 -22.87 35.81
C GLU A 91 -15.47 -22.82 35.10
N LEU A 92 -15.43 -22.49 33.81
CA LEU A 92 -14.25 -21.88 33.23
C LEU A 92 -14.67 -20.66 32.40
N VAL A 93 -14.30 -19.53 32.99
CA VAL A 93 -14.53 -18.15 32.60
C VAL A 93 -13.84 -17.82 31.27
N ASP A 94 -14.64 -17.29 30.36
CA ASP A 94 -14.42 -16.11 29.51
C ASP A 94 -12.98 -15.78 29.04
N GLY A 95 -12.69 -16.10 27.77
CA GLY A 95 -11.47 -15.69 27.07
C GLY A 95 -11.67 -15.24 25.62
N ASP A 96 -12.80 -15.61 24.98
CA ASP A 96 -13.00 -15.41 23.54
C ASP A 96 -14.01 -14.30 23.18
N PHE A 97 -14.68 -13.68 24.16
CA PHE A 97 -15.63 -12.59 23.89
C PHE A 97 -14.94 -11.21 23.70
N TYR A 98 -13.73 -11.02 24.25
CA TYR A 98 -13.03 -9.74 24.20
C TYR A 98 -12.20 -9.48 22.93
N LEU A 99 -12.01 -10.48 22.06
CA LEU A 99 -11.17 -10.29 20.85
C LEU A 99 -11.85 -9.42 19.76
N TRP A 100 -13.18 -9.28 19.80
CA TRP A 100 -13.95 -8.44 18.88
C TRP A 100 -13.93 -6.95 19.25
N GLN A 101 -13.50 -6.61 20.47
CA GLN A 101 -13.37 -5.23 20.93
C GLN A 101 -12.00 -4.61 20.64
N SER A 102 -11.08 -5.31 19.98
CA SER A 102 -9.83 -4.67 19.57
C SER A 102 -10.13 -3.51 18.60
N PRO A 103 -9.61 -2.29 18.83
CA PRO A 103 -9.81 -1.15 17.95
C PRO A 103 -9.43 -1.45 16.50
N ILE A 104 -8.54 -2.42 16.29
CA ILE A 104 -8.04 -2.85 14.99
C ILE A 104 -9.11 -3.63 14.21
N SER A 105 -9.85 -4.56 14.86
CA SER A 105 -10.91 -5.32 14.19
C SER A 105 -12.08 -4.42 13.80
N VAL A 106 -12.45 -3.48 14.69
CA VAL A 106 -13.50 -2.48 14.43
C VAL A 106 -13.06 -1.51 13.32
N ALA A 107 -11.80 -1.06 13.31
CA ALA A 107 -11.27 -0.19 12.27
C ALA A 107 -11.27 -0.85 10.89
N VAL A 108 -10.92 -2.14 10.79
CA VAL A 108 -10.98 -2.89 9.52
C VAL A 108 -12.42 -3.00 9.01
N SER A 109 -13.38 -3.23 9.91
CA SER A 109 -14.79 -3.33 9.55
C SER A 109 -15.38 -1.99 9.12
N ILE A 110 -15.07 -0.89 9.82
CA ILE A 110 -15.47 0.49 9.43
C ILE A 110 -14.86 0.86 8.08
N ARG A 111 -13.61 0.46 7.82
CA ARG A 111 -12.91 0.74 6.57
C ARG A 111 -13.53 0.02 5.38
N GLN A 112 -13.96 -1.24 5.55
CA GLN A 112 -14.73 -1.98 4.56
C GLN A 112 -16.13 -1.39 4.35
N LEU A 113 -16.79 -0.97 5.43
CA LEU A 113 -18.07 -0.25 5.37
C LEU A 113 -17.96 1.08 4.63
N LEU A 114 -16.91 1.87 4.86
CA LEU A 114 -16.66 3.11 4.11
C LEU A 114 -16.43 2.86 2.62
N MET A 115 -15.68 1.81 2.28
CA MET A 115 -15.53 1.39 0.87
C MET A 115 -16.89 1.04 0.25
N PHE A 116 -17.79 0.42 1.02
CA PHE A 116 -19.16 0.11 0.59
C PHE A 116 -20.04 1.36 0.47
N PHE A 117 -19.95 2.30 1.42
CA PHE A 117 -20.70 3.56 1.39
C PHE A 117 -20.24 4.51 0.28
N VAL A 118 -18.93 4.54 -0.02
CA VAL A 118 -18.38 5.29 -1.16
C VAL A 118 -18.99 4.80 -2.48
N ARG A 119 -19.32 3.51 -2.58
CA ARG A 119 -19.95 2.90 -3.76
C ARG A 119 -21.46 3.20 -3.87
N THR A 120 -22.14 3.63 -2.79
CA THR A 120 -23.61 3.69 -2.75
C THR A 120 -24.22 5.09 -2.71
N ASN A 121 -23.56 6.12 -2.16
CA ASN A 121 -23.92 7.53 -2.39
C ASN A 121 -22.96 8.51 -1.68
N ARG A 122 -22.33 9.44 -2.42
CA ARG A 122 -21.48 10.52 -1.82
C ARG A 122 -22.22 11.36 -0.78
N LYS A 123 -23.55 11.52 -0.92
CA LYS A 123 -24.37 12.33 -0.01
C LYS A 123 -24.59 11.67 1.36
N GLU A 124 -24.50 10.34 1.46
CA GLU A 124 -24.74 9.66 2.74
C GLU A 124 -23.54 9.68 3.66
N ILE A 125 -22.30 9.74 3.13
CA ILE A 125 -21.09 9.81 3.95
C ILE A 125 -21.01 11.12 4.72
N SER A 126 -21.38 12.24 4.09
CA SER A 126 -21.48 13.52 4.81
C SER A 126 -22.58 13.50 5.86
N VAL A 127 -23.70 12.82 5.61
CA VAL A 127 -24.80 12.64 6.56
C VAL A 127 -24.39 11.74 7.73
N LEU A 128 -23.70 10.62 7.50
CA LEU A 128 -23.20 9.75 8.57
C LEU A 128 -22.15 10.46 9.45
N ALA A 129 -21.26 11.25 8.84
CA ALA A 129 -20.34 12.11 9.57
C ALA A 129 -21.09 13.17 10.39
N LEU A 130 -22.16 13.77 9.84
CA LEU A 130 -23.02 14.71 10.54
C LEU A 130 -23.78 14.04 11.70
N LEU A 131 -24.35 12.85 11.49
CA LEU A 131 -25.10 12.09 12.48
C LEU A 131 -24.19 11.64 13.63
N CYS A 132 -22.95 11.22 13.34
CA CYS A 132 -21.96 10.94 14.37
C CYS A 132 -21.63 12.20 15.19
N SER A 133 -21.46 13.35 14.54
CA SER A 133 -21.22 14.64 15.21
C SER A 133 -22.40 15.08 16.09
N LEU A 134 -23.63 14.84 15.63
CA LEU A 134 -24.86 15.21 16.36
C LEU A 134 -25.16 14.28 17.54
N SER A 135 -24.66 13.04 17.54
CA SER A 135 -24.97 12.07 18.59
C SER A 135 -24.40 12.41 19.97
N GLY A 136 -23.45 13.36 20.08
CA GLY A 136 -23.04 14.05 21.32
C GLY A 136 -22.54 13.19 22.49
N GLN A 137 -22.60 11.87 22.38
CA GLN A 137 -22.49 10.94 23.51
C GLN A 137 -21.09 10.40 23.75
N TYR A 138 -20.11 10.83 22.97
CA TYR A 138 -18.73 10.42 23.19
C TYR A 138 -17.78 11.60 22.93
N SER A 139 -17.25 12.19 24.00
CA SER A 139 -16.21 13.23 23.93
C SER A 139 -14.95 12.75 23.19
N GLY A 140 -14.66 11.44 23.24
CA GLY A 140 -13.60 10.81 22.44
C GLY A 140 -13.90 10.77 20.93
N PHE A 141 -15.18 10.76 20.52
CA PHE A 141 -15.55 10.74 19.10
C PHE A 141 -15.46 12.10 18.43
N ILE A 142 -15.50 13.22 19.17
CA ILE A 142 -15.34 14.56 18.58
C ILE A 142 -13.87 14.80 18.21
N LEU A 143 -12.92 14.34 19.03
CA LEU A 143 -11.50 14.40 18.67
C LEU A 143 -11.18 13.42 17.55
N CYS A 144 -11.81 12.23 17.57
CA CYS A 144 -11.71 11.26 16.49
C CYS A 144 -12.32 11.82 15.20
N SER A 145 -13.46 12.51 15.24
CA SER A 145 -14.08 13.12 14.06
C SER A 145 -13.23 14.25 13.49
N LEU A 146 -12.56 15.06 14.32
CA LEU A 146 -11.63 16.09 13.84
C LEU A 146 -10.36 15.51 13.20
N LEU A 147 -9.76 14.45 13.76
CA LEU A 147 -8.65 13.75 13.11
C LEU A 147 -9.10 13.03 11.81
N TRP A 148 -10.33 12.51 11.82
CA TRP A 148 -10.98 11.93 10.65
C TRP A 148 -11.29 12.96 9.57
N ILE A 149 -11.55 14.23 9.93
CA ILE A 149 -11.87 15.25 8.92
C ILE A 149 -10.63 15.57 8.06
N GLU A 150 -9.43 15.63 8.64
CA GLU A 150 -8.22 15.93 7.86
C GLU A 150 -7.67 14.71 7.13
N CYS A 151 -7.58 13.55 7.78
CA CYS A 151 -7.12 12.32 7.11
C CYS A 151 -8.17 11.74 6.15
N GLY A 152 -9.45 11.91 6.48
CA GLY A 152 -10.58 11.29 5.79
C GLY A 152 -10.86 11.88 4.42
N PHE A 153 -10.60 13.17 4.18
CA PHE A 153 -10.81 13.72 2.84
C PHE A 153 -9.88 13.08 1.81
N SER A 154 -8.58 12.96 2.12
CA SER A 154 -7.60 12.32 1.25
C SER A 154 -7.92 10.84 1.03
N PHE A 155 -8.36 10.15 2.09
CA PHE A 155 -8.76 8.74 2.04
C PHE A 155 -10.00 8.53 1.18
N VAL A 156 -11.08 9.28 1.44
CA VAL A 156 -12.35 9.18 0.69
C VAL A 156 -12.10 9.53 -0.77
N GLY A 157 -11.37 10.61 -1.06
CA GLY A 157 -11.00 10.99 -2.42
C GLY A 157 -10.23 9.89 -3.14
N PHE A 158 -9.27 9.24 -2.46
CA PHE A 158 -8.52 8.12 -3.03
C PHE A 158 -9.41 6.88 -3.25
N CYS A 159 -10.29 6.55 -2.31
CA CYS A 159 -11.26 5.47 -2.46
C CYS A 159 -12.19 5.68 -3.65
N VAL A 160 -12.70 6.91 -3.83
CA VAL A 160 -13.53 7.28 -4.99
C VAL A 160 -12.74 7.16 -6.29
N PHE A 161 -11.50 7.66 -6.31
CA PHE A 161 -10.63 7.53 -7.48
C PHE A 161 -10.41 6.06 -7.87
N VAL A 162 -10.05 5.21 -6.91
CA VAL A 162 -9.83 3.78 -7.13
C VAL A 162 -11.12 3.07 -7.55
N ALA A 163 -12.26 3.42 -6.97
CA ALA A 163 -13.55 2.87 -7.39
C ALA A 163 -13.86 3.22 -8.85
N GLY A 164 -13.61 4.47 -9.26
CA GLY A 164 -13.76 4.90 -10.65
C GLY A 164 -12.76 4.25 -11.60
N GLU A 165 -11.51 4.02 -11.18
CA GLU A 165 -10.52 3.28 -11.97
C GLU A 165 -10.92 1.81 -12.15
N LYS A 166 -11.48 1.19 -11.10
CA LYS A 166 -12.00 -0.18 -11.19
C LYS A 166 -13.17 -0.27 -12.17
N GLN A 167 -14.11 0.67 -12.10
CA GLN A 167 -15.26 0.74 -13.00
C GLN A 167 -14.81 0.93 -14.46
N LYS A 168 -13.86 1.84 -14.69
CA LYS A 168 -13.25 2.05 -16.01
C LYS A 168 -12.60 0.78 -16.56
N GLU A 169 -11.89 0.02 -15.73
CA GLU A 169 -11.28 -1.26 -16.12
C GLU A 169 -12.35 -2.31 -16.45
N GLU A 170 -13.40 -2.43 -15.63
CA GLU A 170 -14.56 -3.30 -15.88
C GLU A 170 -15.22 -2.97 -17.23
N GLU A 171 -15.52 -1.69 -17.50
CA GLU A 171 -16.06 -1.22 -18.79
C GLU A 171 -15.11 -1.44 -19.97
N THR A 172 -13.80 -1.32 -19.73
CA THR A 172 -12.78 -1.60 -20.75
C THR A 172 -12.77 -3.06 -21.16
N ILE A 173 -12.97 -3.97 -20.20
CA ILE A 173 -13.07 -5.41 -20.45
C ILE A 173 -14.39 -5.75 -21.15
N GLU A 174 -15.51 -5.15 -20.71
CA GLU A 174 -16.84 -5.42 -21.28
C GLU A 174 -16.99 -4.90 -22.72
N LEU A 175 -16.41 -3.74 -23.02
CA LEU A 175 -16.43 -3.12 -24.35
C LEU A 175 -15.22 -3.52 -25.20
N GLY A 176 -14.26 -4.22 -24.62
CA GLY A 176 -13.02 -4.64 -25.25
C GLY A 176 -13.26 -5.65 -26.38
N GLY A 177 -13.42 -5.15 -27.60
CA GLY A 177 -13.31 -5.97 -28.81
C GLY A 177 -11.87 -6.44 -29.08
N PRO A 178 -11.61 -7.24 -30.13
CA PRO A 178 -10.29 -7.78 -30.47
C PRO A 178 -9.16 -6.74 -30.62
N LEU A 179 -9.52 -5.46 -30.76
CA LEU A 179 -8.61 -4.34 -30.95
C LEU A 179 -8.35 -3.53 -29.67
N GLY A 180 -8.96 -3.87 -28.53
CA GLY A 180 -8.55 -3.41 -27.18
C GLY A 180 -8.58 -1.90 -26.92
N LYS A 181 -9.24 -1.10 -27.75
CA LYS A 181 -9.37 0.35 -27.58
C LYS A 181 -10.78 0.70 -27.14
N SER A 182 -11.04 0.61 -25.85
CA SER A 182 -12.20 1.27 -25.25
C SER A 182 -11.81 2.71 -24.89
N ASP A 183 -12.70 3.67 -25.18
CA ASP A 183 -12.59 5.06 -24.69
C ASP A 183 -13.14 5.18 -23.25
N ALA A 184 -13.05 4.12 -22.46
CA ALA A 184 -13.56 4.12 -21.09
C ALA A 184 -12.78 5.15 -20.26
N ILE A 185 -13.50 6.04 -19.58
CA ILE A 185 -12.94 7.11 -18.76
C ILE A 185 -13.55 6.99 -17.37
N ASN A 186 -12.72 7.23 -16.35
CA ASN A 186 -13.19 7.34 -14.98
C ASN A 186 -14.09 8.59 -14.82
N HIS A 187 -15.40 8.37 -14.66
CA HIS A 187 -16.39 9.44 -14.57
C HIS A 187 -16.24 10.34 -13.32
N GLU A 188 -15.56 9.86 -12.27
CA GLU A 188 -15.36 10.61 -11.02
C GLU A 188 -14.29 11.70 -11.15
N LEU A 189 -13.48 11.68 -12.22
CA LEU A 189 -12.36 12.61 -12.39
C LEU A 189 -12.79 14.08 -12.36
N VAL A 190 -13.92 14.42 -12.97
CA VAL A 190 -14.42 15.81 -13.03
C VAL A 190 -14.82 16.32 -11.65
N SER A 191 -15.47 15.48 -10.83
CA SER A 191 -15.85 15.85 -9.46
C SER A 191 -14.61 15.98 -8.57
N LEU A 192 -13.70 15.00 -8.66
CA LEU A 192 -12.46 14.98 -7.88
C LEU A 192 -11.56 16.18 -8.20
N GLU A 193 -11.37 16.50 -9.48
CA GLU A 193 -10.57 17.67 -9.89
C GLU A 193 -11.16 18.97 -9.33
N ARG A 194 -12.48 19.16 -9.40
CA ARG A 194 -13.14 20.36 -8.87
C ARG A 194 -12.90 20.52 -7.36
N GLU A 195 -13.11 19.45 -6.61
CA GLU A 195 -12.93 19.44 -5.15
C GLU A 195 -11.46 19.66 -4.77
N LEU A 196 -10.53 18.92 -5.38
CA LEU A 196 -9.10 19.01 -5.08
C LEU A 196 -8.50 20.35 -5.51
N SER A 197 -8.96 20.91 -6.64
CA SER A 197 -8.54 22.25 -7.06
C SER A 197 -8.98 23.33 -6.08
N THR A 198 -10.16 23.19 -5.47
CA THR A 198 -10.67 24.10 -4.45
C THR A 198 -9.83 24.00 -3.18
N ILE A 199 -9.48 22.77 -2.76
CA ILE A 199 -8.64 22.54 -1.58
C ILE A 199 -7.26 23.14 -1.74
N ARG A 200 -6.62 22.94 -2.91
CA ARG A 200 -5.31 23.54 -3.20
C ARG A 200 -5.36 25.07 -3.17
N LYS A 201 -6.41 25.68 -3.75
CA LYS A 201 -6.61 27.14 -3.73
C LYS A 201 -6.84 27.69 -2.32
N ASN A 202 -7.49 26.92 -1.46
CA ASN A 202 -7.74 27.30 -0.07
C ASN A 202 -6.48 27.19 0.82
N GLY A 203 -5.32 26.80 0.27
CA GLY A 203 -4.05 26.72 1.00
C GLY A 203 -3.95 25.54 1.97
N LYS A 204 -4.93 24.63 2.00
CA LYS A 204 -4.84 23.39 2.77
C LYS A 204 -3.98 22.39 1.99
N VAL A 205 -2.68 22.42 2.26
CA VAL A 205 -1.70 21.59 1.56
C VAL A 205 -1.52 20.26 2.29
N ASP A 206 -2.43 19.32 2.05
CA ASP A 206 -2.21 17.93 2.45
C ASP A 206 -1.42 17.20 1.34
N PRO A 207 -0.23 16.63 1.64
CA PRO A 207 0.58 15.92 0.65
C PRO A 207 -0.16 14.76 -0.03
N PHE A 208 -1.10 14.11 0.66
CA PHE A 208 -1.88 13.00 0.09
C PHE A 208 -2.97 13.48 -0.85
N CYS A 209 -3.65 14.58 -0.53
CA CYS A 209 -4.53 15.29 -1.46
C CYS A 209 -3.79 15.77 -2.70
N LEU A 210 -2.58 16.31 -2.55
CA LEU A 210 -1.74 16.70 -3.70
C LEU A 210 -1.38 15.49 -4.56
N TYR A 211 -0.97 14.36 -3.95
CA TYR A 211 -0.70 13.13 -4.69
C TYR A 211 -1.91 12.69 -5.53
N LEU A 212 -3.10 12.65 -4.92
CA LEU A 212 -4.34 12.32 -5.59
C LEU A 212 -4.67 13.31 -6.72
N TYR A 213 -4.48 14.60 -6.48
CA TYR A 213 -4.73 15.63 -7.48
C TYR A 213 -3.78 15.48 -8.68
N GLY A 214 -2.51 15.14 -8.43
CA GLY A 214 -1.54 14.82 -9.46
C GLY A 214 -1.94 13.61 -10.31
N LEU A 215 -2.53 12.57 -9.70
CA LEU A 215 -3.09 11.42 -10.43
C LEU A 215 -4.24 11.83 -11.35
N VAL A 216 -5.20 12.58 -10.83
CA VAL A 216 -6.38 13.05 -11.56
C VAL A 216 -5.96 13.93 -12.75
N LEU A 217 -5.05 14.88 -12.53
CA LEU A 217 -4.53 15.75 -13.59
C LEU A 217 -3.78 14.99 -14.68
N LYS A 218 -2.96 14.01 -14.29
CA LYS A 218 -2.25 13.15 -15.25
C LYS A 218 -3.25 12.39 -16.13
N GLN A 219 -4.31 11.84 -15.53
CA GLN A 219 -5.32 11.09 -16.27
C GLN A 219 -6.15 11.97 -17.21
N LYS A 220 -6.35 13.24 -16.85
CA LYS A 220 -6.94 14.25 -17.75
C LYS A 220 -6.00 14.76 -18.84
N GLY A 221 -4.75 14.32 -18.88
CA GLY A 221 -3.75 14.75 -19.86
C GLY A 221 -3.04 16.07 -19.56
N ASN A 222 -3.28 16.68 -18.38
CA ASN A 222 -2.58 17.90 -17.97
C ASN A 222 -1.24 17.56 -17.29
N GLU A 223 -0.29 17.04 -18.08
CA GLU A 223 1.01 16.53 -17.59
C GLU A 223 1.85 17.61 -16.88
N ASN A 224 1.85 18.84 -17.39
CA ASN A 224 2.64 19.94 -16.81
C ASN A 224 2.18 20.31 -15.40
N LEU A 225 0.86 20.51 -15.23
CA LEU A 225 0.32 20.81 -13.90
C LEU A 225 0.41 19.61 -12.96
N ALA A 226 0.21 18.39 -13.48
CA ALA A 226 0.40 17.16 -12.71
C ALA A 226 1.83 17.06 -12.16
N CYS A 227 2.83 17.40 -12.98
CA CYS A 227 4.24 17.41 -12.57
C CYS A 227 4.46 18.38 -11.40
N THR A 228 4.02 19.64 -11.51
CA THR A 228 4.14 20.63 -10.44
C THR A 228 3.48 20.16 -9.14
N VAL A 229 2.26 19.63 -9.23
CA VAL A 229 1.50 19.14 -8.06
C VAL A 229 2.18 17.94 -7.41
N LEU A 230 2.73 17.02 -8.21
CA LEU A 230 3.44 15.86 -7.69
C LEU A 230 4.77 16.26 -7.05
N VAL A 231 5.49 17.25 -7.58
CA VAL A 231 6.68 17.85 -6.96
C VAL A 231 6.34 18.43 -5.58
N GLU A 232 5.24 19.18 -5.47
CA GLU A 232 4.76 19.65 -4.16
C GLU A 232 4.50 18.47 -3.21
N SER A 233 3.76 17.45 -3.67
CA SER A 233 3.42 16.27 -2.86
C SER A 233 4.66 15.57 -2.29
N VAL A 234 5.67 15.28 -3.12
CA VAL A 234 6.88 14.59 -2.68
C VAL A 234 7.78 15.45 -1.80
N ASN A 235 7.74 16.77 -1.96
CA ASN A 235 8.48 17.70 -1.10
C ASN A 235 7.86 17.80 0.30
N TYR A 236 6.53 17.73 0.41
CA TYR A 236 5.83 17.71 1.71
C TYR A 236 5.86 16.33 2.38
N TYR A 237 5.79 15.24 1.62
CA TYR A 237 5.84 13.87 2.13
C TYR A 237 6.69 12.95 1.25
N PRO A 238 8.02 12.91 1.46
CA PRO A 238 8.94 12.20 0.58
C PRO A 238 8.86 10.67 0.67
N TRP A 239 8.24 10.10 1.70
CA TRP A 239 8.19 8.64 1.87
C TRP A 239 7.13 7.94 1.01
N ASN A 240 6.26 8.68 0.30
CA ASN A 240 5.28 8.10 -0.60
C ASN A 240 5.92 7.71 -1.95
N TRP A 241 6.43 6.49 -2.06
CA TRP A 241 7.02 5.97 -3.30
C TRP A 241 6.05 5.98 -4.51
N ASN A 242 4.74 5.87 -4.25
CA ASN A 242 3.77 5.98 -5.34
C ASN A 242 3.75 7.37 -5.98
N ALA A 243 4.02 8.44 -5.23
CA ALA A 243 4.11 9.79 -5.79
C ALA A 243 5.34 9.92 -6.70
N TRP A 244 6.49 9.41 -6.26
CA TRP A 244 7.73 9.38 -7.04
C TRP A 244 7.61 8.60 -8.35
N THR A 245 7.00 7.41 -8.32
CA THR A 245 6.80 6.60 -9.55
C THR A 245 5.85 7.30 -10.54
N LYS A 246 4.85 8.04 -10.05
CA LYS A 246 3.98 8.84 -10.92
C LYS A 246 4.72 10.04 -11.49
N LEU A 247 5.55 10.71 -10.70
CA LEU A 247 6.43 11.78 -11.18
C LEU A 247 7.43 11.27 -12.23
N GLN A 248 8.04 10.10 -12.01
CA GLN A 248 8.95 9.45 -12.96
C GLN A 248 8.30 9.26 -14.33
N SER A 249 7.03 8.83 -14.37
CA SER A 249 6.31 8.64 -15.64
C SER A 249 6.03 9.93 -16.42
N LEU A 250 6.18 11.10 -15.80
CA LEU A 250 6.09 12.42 -16.45
C LEU A 250 7.47 12.92 -16.92
N CYS A 251 8.57 12.37 -16.38
CA CYS A 251 9.94 12.75 -16.69
C CYS A 251 10.46 12.02 -17.93
N LYS A 252 9.95 12.35 -19.12
CA LYS A 252 10.31 11.69 -20.39
C LYS A 252 11.62 12.20 -21.01
N LYS A 253 12.17 13.31 -20.50
CA LYS A 253 13.38 13.96 -21.00
C LYS A 253 14.25 14.47 -19.84
N VAL A 254 15.55 14.55 -20.06
CA VAL A 254 16.53 15.07 -19.09
C VAL A 254 16.22 16.52 -18.71
N ASP A 255 15.77 17.35 -19.67
CA ASP A 255 15.42 18.76 -19.40
C ASP A 255 14.32 18.92 -18.35
N ILE A 256 13.30 18.05 -18.43
CA ILE A 256 12.19 18.03 -17.47
C ILE A 256 12.74 17.68 -16.09
N LEU A 257 13.60 16.65 -16.00
CA LEU A 257 14.22 16.22 -14.74
C LEU A 257 15.02 17.37 -14.09
N ASN A 258 15.83 18.07 -14.88
CA ASN A 258 16.66 19.18 -14.39
C ASN A 258 15.83 20.40 -13.96
N SER A 259 14.62 20.57 -14.48
CA SER A 259 13.70 21.65 -14.11
C SER A 259 12.97 21.43 -12.77
N LEU A 260 13.02 20.22 -12.19
CA LEU A 260 12.27 19.89 -10.98
C LEU A 260 12.91 20.46 -9.72
N ASN A 261 12.15 21.23 -8.96
CA ASN A 261 12.58 21.74 -7.66
C ASN A 261 12.30 20.72 -6.54
N LEU A 262 13.20 19.75 -6.36
CA LEU A 262 13.06 18.67 -5.38
C LEU A 262 13.97 18.91 -4.15
N ASN A 263 13.37 18.85 -2.97
CA ASN A 263 14.05 18.95 -1.67
C ASN A 263 15.15 17.89 -1.50
N SER A 264 16.19 18.22 -0.73
CA SER A 264 17.25 17.27 -0.40
C SER A 264 16.74 16.23 0.60
N HIS A 265 16.43 15.02 0.10
CA HIS A 265 16.00 13.88 0.89
C HIS A 265 16.54 12.60 0.24
N TRP A 266 16.88 11.57 1.02
CA TRP A 266 17.49 10.34 0.48
C TRP A 266 16.56 9.58 -0.49
N MET A 267 15.24 9.75 -0.37
CA MET A 267 14.26 9.24 -1.36
C MET A 267 14.48 9.81 -2.77
N LYS A 268 15.06 11.02 -2.88
CA LYS A 268 15.42 11.61 -4.17
C LYS A 268 16.46 10.77 -4.90
N ASP A 269 17.37 10.11 -4.19
CA ASP A 269 18.37 9.24 -4.83
C ASP A 269 17.72 7.99 -5.45
N PHE A 270 16.70 7.40 -4.81
CA PHE A 270 15.90 6.32 -5.41
C PHE A 270 15.18 6.79 -6.68
N PHE A 271 14.58 7.97 -6.63
CA PHE A 271 13.92 8.58 -7.78
C PHE A 271 14.89 8.87 -8.94
N LEU A 272 16.06 9.47 -8.65
CA LEU A 272 17.06 9.75 -9.67
C LEU A 272 17.57 8.46 -10.32
N ALA A 273 17.86 7.44 -9.52
CA ALA A 273 18.30 6.14 -10.04
C ALA A 273 17.26 5.53 -11.00
N SER A 274 15.97 5.61 -10.64
CA SER A 274 14.89 5.05 -11.46
C SER A 274 14.59 5.87 -12.71
N VAL A 275 14.69 7.21 -12.65
CA VAL A 275 14.53 8.08 -13.83
C VAL A 275 15.71 7.91 -14.79
N TYR A 276 16.95 7.87 -14.30
CA TYR A 276 18.12 7.63 -15.16
C TYR A 276 18.02 6.31 -15.92
N GLN A 277 17.48 5.27 -15.27
CA GLN A 277 17.20 3.99 -15.91
C GLN A 277 16.20 4.14 -17.07
N GLU A 278 15.11 4.88 -16.86
CA GLU A 278 14.08 5.12 -17.88
C GLU A 278 14.62 5.96 -19.06
N LEU A 279 15.48 6.93 -18.76
CA LEU A 279 16.16 7.80 -19.74
C LEU A 279 17.37 7.13 -20.41
N ARG A 280 17.59 5.83 -20.20
CA ARG A 280 18.71 5.03 -20.75
C ARG A 280 20.12 5.50 -20.32
N MET A 281 20.21 6.29 -19.26
CA MET A 281 21.45 6.69 -18.61
C MET A 281 21.91 5.60 -17.63
N HIS A 282 22.22 4.41 -18.17
CA HIS A 282 22.41 3.19 -17.38
C HIS A 282 23.59 3.26 -16.41
N ASN A 283 24.69 3.93 -16.79
CA ASN A 283 25.85 4.11 -15.92
C ASN A 283 25.54 5.01 -14.71
N ASP A 284 24.81 6.11 -14.94
CA ASP A 284 24.40 7.03 -13.87
C ASP A 284 23.38 6.38 -12.93
N SER A 285 22.45 5.61 -13.51
CA SER A 285 21.49 4.79 -12.75
C SER A 285 22.18 3.78 -11.86
N LEU A 286 23.15 3.02 -12.40
CA LEU A 286 23.89 2.01 -11.65
C LEU A 286 24.67 2.65 -10.50
N SER A 287 25.39 3.74 -10.77
CA SER A 287 26.15 4.49 -9.76
C SER A 287 25.26 4.96 -8.60
N LYS A 288 24.03 5.41 -8.91
CA LYS A 288 23.06 5.80 -7.89
C LYS A 288 22.53 4.62 -7.08
N TYR A 289 22.23 3.48 -7.71
CA TYR A 289 21.80 2.29 -6.98
C TYR A 289 22.91 1.71 -6.08
N GLU A 290 24.16 1.69 -6.55
CA GLU A 290 25.32 1.27 -5.76
C GLU A 290 25.55 2.18 -4.54
N TYR A 291 25.39 3.49 -4.72
CA TYR A 291 25.40 4.44 -3.60
C TYR A 291 24.32 4.13 -2.55
N LEU A 292 23.10 3.79 -2.99
CA LEU A 292 21.99 3.43 -2.10
C LEU A 292 22.24 2.12 -1.32
N LEU A 293 22.95 1.15 -1.92
CA LEU A 293 23.33 -0.10 -1.24
C LEU A 293 24.18 0.14 0.01
N GLY A 294 24.92 1.24 0.10
CA GLY A 294 25.68 1.58 1.31
C GLY A 294 24.83 1.70 2.58
N THR A 295 23.56 2.08 2.44
CA THR A 295 22.58 2.13 3.55
C THR A 295 21.61 0.96 3.53
N PHE A 296 21.13 0.59 2.34
CA PHE A 296 20.09 -0.42 2.12
C PHE A 296 20.66 -1.72 1.55
N GLY A 297 21.73 -2.23 2.15
CA GLY A 297 22.54 -3.33 1.60
C GLY A 297 21.78 -4.64 1.35
N TYR A 298 20.69 -4.89 2.07
CA TYR A 298 19.86 -6.09 1.91
C TYR A 298 18.55 -5.83 1.15
N SER A 299 18.42 -4.69 0.48
CA SER A 299 17.20 -4.37 -0.26
C SER A 299 17.08 -5.22 -1.52
N ASN A 300 16.14 -6.17 -1.49
CA ASN A 300 15.76 -6.98 -2.66
C ASN A 300 15.33 -6.09 -3.84
N TYR A 301 14.69 -4.96 -3.56
CA TYR A 301 14.31 -3.99 -4.59
C TYR A 301 15.55 -3.44 -5.31
N LEU A 302 16.56 -2.97 -4.57
CA LEU A 302 17.79 -2.43 -5.17
C LEU A 302 18.53 -3.50 -5.97
N GLN A 303 18.66 -4.71 -5.42
CA GLN A 303 19.28 -5.84 -6.14
C GLN A 303 18.56 -6.14 -7.45
N ALA A 304 17.23 -6.14 -7.45
CA ALA A 304 16.44 -6.35 -8.65
C ALA A 304 16.60 -5.21 -9.67
N GLN A 305 16.70 -3.95 -9.23
CA GLN A 305 16.92 -2.83 -10.15
C GLN A 305 18.34 -2.85 -10.75
N ILE A 306 19.35 -3.14 -9.94
CA ILE A 306 20.74 -3.29 -10.42
C ILE A 306 20.81 -4.40 -11.47
N ALA A 307 20.18 -5.55 -11.20
CA ALA A 307 20.12 -6.66 -12.16
C ALA A 307 19.47 -6.21 -13.50
N LYS A 308 18.38 -5.43 -13.45
CA LYS A 308 17.75 -4.87 -14.65
C LYS A 308 18.67 -3.92 -15.41
N VAL A 309 19.36 -3.01 -14.72
CA VAL A 309 20.30 -2.06 -15.34
C VAL A 309 21.48 -2.80 -15.98
N GLN A 310 22.06 -3.77 -15.27
CA GLN A 310 23.16 -4.59 -15.78
C GLN A 310 22.76 -5.42 -17.00
N TYR A 311 21.52 -5.94 -17.02
CA TYR A 311 20.99 -6.63 -18.17
C TYR A 311 20.92 -5.69 -19.39
N SER A 312 20.36 -4.49 -19.23
CA SER A 312 20.33 -3.49 -20.31
C SER A 312 21.73 -3.13 -20.81
N LEU A 313 22.71 -2.90 -19.92
CA LEU A 313 24.09 -2.60 -20.32
C LEU A 313 24.71 -3.70 -21.21
N ARG A 314 24.40 -4.97 -20.95
CA ARG A 314 24.87 -6.09 -21.77
C ARG A 314 24.19 -6.14 -23.14
N GLU A 315 22.89 -5.85 -23.22
CA GLU A 315 22.17 -5.78 -24.49
C GLU A 315 22.73 -4.66 -25.38
N PHE A 316 23.05 -3.49 -24.82
CA PHE A 316 23.65 -2.40 -25.59
C PHE A 316 25.08 -2.72 -26.04
N ALA A 317 25.90 -3.34 -25.18
CA ALA A 317 27.26 -3.74 -25.54
C ALA A 317 27.32 -4.85 -26.62
N ALA A 318 26.24 -5.61 -26.80
CA ALA A 318 26.13 -6.64 -27.84
C ALA A 318 25.52 -6.13 -29.15
N ALA A 319 24.95 -4.92 -29.15
CA ALA A 319 24.37 -4.29 -30.33
C ALA A 319 25.38 -3.46 -31.15
N ASP A 320 26.53 -3.14 -30.54
CA ASP A 320 27.70 -2.49 -31.15
C ASP A 320 28.74 -3.52 -31.66
#